data_AF-A0A366XB52-F1
#
_entry.id   AF-A0A366XB52-F1
#
_cell.length_a   1.000
_cell.length_b   1.000
_cell.length_c   1.000
_cell.angle_alpha   90.00
_cell.angle_beta   90.00
_cell.angle_gamma   90.00
#
_symmetry.space_group_name_H-M   'P 1'
#
loop_
_entity.id
_entity.type
_entity.pdbx_description
1 polymer ?
#
loop_
_entity_poly.entity_id
_entity_poly.type
_entity_poly.pdbx_seq_one_letter_code
_entity_poly.pdbx_strand_id
1 'polypeptide(L)'
;MADSPIFRQENELRDWLTDQPQVTHRKLAMLGALRILPLALEKPEGAGDASAVFWAEADTQENDQRCLAIFRAAITGITAAWDRNQLLDHAAKDARENLRTLEKTKSAVLRTTSQAASIFKFAASVNSPDILSRDRSANFAAFSLWQGWTLLRDVSTATEREEWQTDPELEWDIAHKLKLLDRPDLRLFNSSSQPAQSTHTWAKFCAETRPQPSPWQFWRSWYQGILDGTPINWDLQLQVALIEDSIWNAGPQAVAEEIQRIQTEFLSTKLPQTETLSREDDSLNVVRSVVADPDQMIDRILRNSISLLRSPCADTTAVALVRCALPTRILITREKIAGMTQTPCICTFA
;
A
#
# COMPACT_ATOMS: atom_id res chain seq x y z
N MET A 1 13.08 -21.28 -20.96
CA MET A 1 12.08 -20.24 -20.66
C MET A 1 11.49 -19.85 -21.99
N ALA A 2 10.16 -19.82 -22.15
CA ALA A 2 9.60 -19.31 -23.40
C ALA A 2 9.93 -17.82 -23.48
N ASP A 3 10.35 -17.33 -24.64
CA ASP A 3 10.67 -15.91 -24.81
C ASP A 3 9.44 -15.07 -24.47
N SER A 4 9.62 -14.10 -23.58
CA SER A 4 8.55 -13.16 -23.23
C SER A 4 8.16 -12.35 -24.47
N PRO A 5 6.86 -12.12 -24.71
CA PRO A 5 6.44 -11.33 -25.86
C PRO A 5 6.93 -9.89 -25.71
N ILE A 6 7.44 -9.33 -26.81
CA ILE A 6 7.87 -7.94 -26.93
C ILE A 6 6.79 -7.18 -27.70
N PHE A 7 6.34 -6.04 -27.18
CA PHE A 7 5.30 -5.22 -27.78
C PHE A 7 5.87 -3.91 -28.31
N ARG A 8 5.67 -3.63 -29.59
CA ARG A 8 6.11 -2.39 -30.24
C ARG A 8 4.99 -1.37 -30.37
N GLN A 9 3.74 -1.81 -30.23
CA GLN A 9 2.55 -0.98 -30.42
C GLN A 9 1.45 -1.36 -29.41
N GLU A 10 0.61 -0.38 -29.07
CA GLU A 10 -0.56 -0.58 -28.21
C GLU A 10 -1.47 -1.72 -28.72
N ASN A 11 -1.65 -1.81 -30.04
CA ASN A 11 -2.47 -2.85 -30.66
C ASN A 11 -1.92 -4.27 -30.41
N GLU A 12 -0.60 -4.45 -30.43
CA GLU A 12 0.02 -5.76 -30.18
C GLU A 12 -0.20 -6.21 -28.72
N LEU A 13 -0.06 -5.28 -27.77
CA LEU A 13 -0.36 -5.52 -26.36
C LEU A 13 -1.84 -5.84 -26.15
N ARG A 14 -2.75 -5.10 -26.79
CA ARG A 14 -4.19 -5.35 -26.76
C ARG A 14 -4.56 -6.73 -27.29
N ASP A 15 -3.99 -7.11 -28.43
CA ASP A 15 -4.29 -8.39 -29.06
C ASP A 15 -3.81 -9.53 -28.16
N TRP A 16 -2.61 -9.41 -27.55
CA TRP A 16 -2.14 -10.36 -26.54
C TRP A 16 -3.01 -10.40 -25.28
N LEU A 17 -3.45 -9.25 -24.77
CA LEU A 17 -4.35 -9.16 -23.61
C LEU A 17 -5.68 -9.85 -23.89
N THR A 18 -6.19 -9.82 -25.11
CA THR A 18 -7.44 -10.50 -25.47
C THR A 18 -7.39 -12.01 -25.16
N ASP A 19 -6.20 -12.60 -25.22
CA ASP A 19 -5.95 -14.00 -24.85
C ASP A 19 -5.63 -14.23 -23.36
N GLN A 20 -5.53 -13.17 -22.55
CA GLN A 20 -5.26 -13.25 -21.10
C GLN A 20 -6.54 -13.24 -20.24
N PRO A 21 -6.52 -13.83 -19.04
CA PRO A 21 -7.63 -13.73 -18.09
C PRO A 21 -7.91 -12.28 -17.68
N GLN A 22 -9.16 -11.94 -17.36
CA GLN A 22 -9.54 -10.57 -16.95
C GLN A 22 -8.80 -10.07 -15.71
N VAL A 23 -8.39 -10.97 -14.80
CA VAL A 23 -7.53 -10.60 -13.65
C VAL A 23 -6.20 -10.00 -14.11
N THR A 24 -5.63 -10.49 -15.21
CA THR A 24 -4.41 -9.94 -15.82
C THR A 24 -4.61 -8.52 -16.29
N HIS A 25 -5.75 -8.24 -16.93
CA HIS A 25 -6.09 -6.90 -17.41
C HIS A 25 -6.11 -5.90 -16.25
N ARG A 26 -6.84 -6.25 -15.17
CA ARG A 26 -7.02 -5.38 -14.01
C ARG A 26 -5.68 -5.08 -13.34
N LYS A 27 -4.89 -6.12 -13.09
CA LYS A 27 -3.59 -6.01 -12.45
C LYS A 27 -2.63 -5.13 -13.26
N LEU A 28 -2.45 -5.40 -14.56
CA LEU A 28 -1.57 -4.60 -15.42
C LEU A 28 -2.05 -3.15 -15.58
N ALA A 29 -3.36 -2.94 -15.75
CA ALA A 29 -3.91 -1.60 -15.85
C ALA A 29 -3.61 -0.76 -14.60
N MET A 30 -3.75 -1.36 -13.42
CA MET A 30 -3.45 -0.68 -12.16
C MET A 30 -1.96 -0.44 -11.95
N LEU A 31 -1.08 -1.35 -12.37
CA LEU A 31 0.37 -1.11 -12.33
C LEU A 31 0.75 0.10 -13.18
N GLY A 32 0.25 0.18 -14.42
CA GLY A 32 0.45 1.33 -15.29
C GLY A 32 -0.04 2.64 -14.66
N ALA A 33 -1.22 2.61 -14.03
CA ALA A 33 -1.77 3.77 -13.33
C ALA A 33 -0.94 4.17 -12.10
N LEU A 34 -0.51 3.22 -11.28
CA LEU A 34 0.30 3.51 -10.08
C LEU A 34 1.64 4.15 -10.43
N ARG A 35 2.30 3.74 -11.53
CA ARG A 35 3.60 4.30 -11.95
C ARG A 35 3.52 5.79 -12.29
N ILE A 36 2.36 6.27 -12.73
CA ILE A 36 2.12 7.68 -13.06
C ILE A 36 1.42 8.45 -11.94
N LEU A 37 1.16 7.83 -10.79
CA LEU A 37 0.48 8.48 -9.67
C LEU A 37 1.11 9.83 -9.30
N PRO A 38 2.45 9.98 -9.23
CA PRO A 38 3.06 11.27 -8.91
C PRO A 38 2.69 12.36 -9.90
N LEU A 39 2.65 12.05 -11.20
CA LEU A 39 2.28 12.99 -12.25
C LEU A 39 0.80 13.39 -12.18
N ALA A 40 -0.07 12.50 -11.70
CA ALA A 40 -1.48 12.82 -11.43
C ALA A 40 -1.63 13.79 -10.24
N LEU A 41 -0.71 13.75 -9.28
CA LEU A 41 -0.73 14.62 -8.09
C LEU A 41 -0.06 15.98 -8.35
N GLU A 42 0.53 16.20 -9.52
CA GLU A 42 1.19 17.45 -9.87
C GLU A 42 0.18 18.61 -9.80
N LYS A 43 0.52 19.64 -9.02
CA LYS A 43 -0.22 20.89 -9.01
C LYS A 43 -0.02 21.58 -10.36
N PRO A 44 -1.07 22.16 -10.96
CA PRO A 44 -0.89 23.01 -12.12
C PRO A 44 -0.02 24.19 -11.71
N GLU A 45 1.24 24.19 -12.10
CA GLU A 45 2.08 25.37 -11.94
C GLU A 45 1.47 26.46 -12.80
N GLY A 46 0.91 27.49 -12.16
CA GLY A 46 0.29 28.61 -12.84
C GLY A 46 1.23 29.14 -13.91
N ALA A 47 0.72 29.22 -15.14
CA ALA A 47 1.38 29.89 -16.24
C ALA A 47 2.00 31.18 -15.72
N GLY A 48 3.33 31.32 -15.84
CA GLY A 48 4.15 32.32 -15.17
C GLY A 48 3.89 33.76 -15.60
N ASP A 49 2.69 34.26 -15.38
CA ASP A 49 2.35 35.68 -15.43
C ASP A 49 1.99 36.16 -14.02
N ALA A 50 2.61 37.28 -13.65
CA ALA A 50 2.73 37.86 -12.31
C ALA A 50 1.40 38.30 -11.63
N SER A 51 0.26 37.70 -11.94
CA SER A 51 -1.03 37.91 -11.26
C SER A 51 -1.27 36.93 -10.10
N ALA A 52 -0.20 36.48 -9.46
CA ALA A 52 -0.12 35.44 -8.42
C ALA A 52 -0.79 35.76 -7.06
N VAL A 53 -1.78 36.66 -7.02
CA VAL A 53 -2.40 37.10 -5.75
C VAL A 53 -3.80 36.49 -5.54
N PHE A 54 -4.46 35.95 -6.57
CA PHE A 54 -5.86 35.53 -6.43
C PHE A 54 -6.09 34.04 -6.07
N TRP A 55 -5.07 33.17 -6.21
CA TRP A 55 -5.21 31.71 -5.99
C TRP A 55 -4.58 31.18 -4.69
N ALA A 56 -3.97 32.03 -3.86
CA ALA A 56 -3.15 31.58 -2.73
C ALA A 56 -3.94 30.97 -1.55
N GLU A 57 -5.25 31.22 -1.42
CA GLU A 57 -6.05 30.72 -0.29
C GLU A 57 -7.32 29.95 -0.71
N ALA A 58 -7.87 30.17 -1.90
CA ALA A 58 -9.11 29.53 -2.35
C ALA A 58 -8.91 28.19 -3.09
N ASP A 59 -7.68 27.84 -3.49
CA ASP A 59 -7.39 26.68 -4.37
C ASP A 59 -6.88 25.43 -3.61
N THR A 60 -6.69 25.53 -2.29
CA THR A 60 -6.18 24.41 -1.48
C THR A 60 -7.21 23.29 -1.35
N GLN A 61 -8.48 23.64 -1.11
CA GLN A 61 -9.55 22.64 -0.93
C GLN A 61 -9.87 21.87 -2.21
N GLU A 62 -9.92 22.53 -3.38
CA GLU A 62 -10.17 21.85 -4.65
C GLU A 62 -9.00 20.93 -5.03
N ASN A 63 -7.77 21.41 -4.90
CA ASN A 63 -6.58 20.58 -5.16
C ASN A 63 -6.51 19.39 -4.19
N ASP A 64 -6.83 19.60 -2.92
CA ASP A 64 -6.88 18.54 -1.92
C ASP A 64 -7.94 17.49 -2.27
N GLN A 65 -9.16 17.92 -2.64
CA GLN A 65 -10.21 17.01 -3.07
C GLN A 65 -9.83 16.23 -4.33
N ARG A 66 -9.11 16.88 -5.26
CA ARG A 66 -8.57 16.24 -6.47
C ARG A 66 -7.53 15.16 -6.11
N CYS A 67 -6.55 15.49 -5.28
CA CYS A 67 -5.55 14.53 -4.79
C CYS A 67 -6.24 13.35 -4.10
N LEU A 68 -7.23 13.64 -3.26
CA LEU A 68 -8.00 12.63 -2.53
C LEU A 68 -8.76 11.70 -3.48
N ALA A 69 -9.40 12.23 -4.52
CA ALA A 69 -10.09 11.44 -5.54
C ALA A 69 -9.13 10.53 -6.33
N ILE A 70 -7.92 11.03 -6.64
CA ILE A 70 -6.88 10.24 -7.31
C ILE A 70 -6.42 9.09 -6.39
N PHE A 71 -6.13 9.36 -5.11
CA PHE A 71 -5.78 8.33 -4.14
C PHE A 71 -6.90 7.32 -3.95
N ARG A 72 -8.15 7.78 -3.86
CA ARG A 72 -9.32 6.90 -3.78
C ARG A 72 -9.41 5.98 -4.99
N ALA A 73 -9.26 6.51 -6.20
CA ALA A 73 -9.26 5.69 -7.42
C ALA A 73 -8.10 4.69 -7.45
N ALA A 74 -6.92 5.11 -6.98
CA ALA A 74 -5.75 4.24 -6.93
C ALA A 74 -5.92 3.08 -5.93
N ILE A 75 -6.33 3.37 -4.68
CA ILE A 75 -6.51 2.34 -3.64
C ILE A 75 -7.72 1.44 -3.93
N THR A 76 -8.81 1.98 -4.46
CA THR A 76 -9.98 1.17 -4.85
C THR A 76 -9.67 0.32 -6.09
N GLY A 77 -8.92 0.90 -7.03
CA GLY A 77 -8.51 0.22 -8.26
C GLY A 77 -7.59 -0.96 -7.98
N ILE A 78 -6.56 -0.77 -7.15
CA ILE A 78 -5.66 -1.87 -6.75
C ILE A 78 -6.45 -2.92 -5.96
N THR A 79 -7.34 -2.50 -5.06
CA THR A 79 -8.15 -3.44 -4.25
C THR A 79 -9.08 -4.32 -5.06
N ALA A 80 -9.80 -3.72 -6.01
CA ALA A 80 -10.67 -4.44 -6.94
C ALA A 80 -9.90 -5.31 -7.96
N ALA A 81 -8.65 -4.96 -8.28
CA ALA A 81 -7.81 -5.77 -9.16
C ALA A 81 -7.42 -7.11 -8.52
N TRP A 82 -7.31 -7.14 -7.19
CA TRP A 82 -6.93 -8.33 -6.42
C TRP A 82 -8.11 -9.21 -6.05
N ASP A 83 -9.13 -8.61 -5.42
CA ASP A 83 -10.28 -9.33 -4.91
C ASP A 83 -11.55 -8.70 -5.47
N ARG A 84 -12.32 -9.53 -6.18
CA ARG A 84 -13.57 -9.06 -6.77
C ARG A 84 -14.65 -9.16 -5.72
N ASN A 85 -14.83 -8.09 -4.97
CA ASN A 85 -15.93 -7.93 -4.04
C ASN A 85 -16.98 -6.99 -4.64
N GLN A 86 -18.27 -7.36 -4.56
CA GLN A 86 -19.38 -6.52 -5.03
C GLN A 86 -19.42 -5.14 -4.33
N LEU A 87 -18.90 -5.05 -3.10
CA LEU A 87 -18.75 -3.78 -2.40
C LEU A 87 -17.71 -2.88 -3.07
N LEU A 88 -16.62 -3.47 -3.58
CA LEU A 88 -15.59 -2.74 -4.32
C LEU A 88 -16.09 -2.26 -5.69
N ASP A 89 -17.05 -2.95 -6.31
CA ASP A 89 -17.63 -2.52 -7.58
C ASP A 89 -18.33 -1.14 -7.45
N HIS A 90 -19.00 -0.90 -6.32
CA HIS A 90 -19.64 0.38 -6.03
C HIS A 90 -18.58 1.47 -5.78
N ALA A 91 -17.64 1.23 -4.87
CA ALA A 91 -16.57 2.17 -4.58
C ALA A 91 -15.74 2.53 -5.83
N ALA A 92 -15.48 1.55 -6.71
CA ALA A 92 -14.74 1.77 -7.95
C ALA A 92 -15.53 2.61 -8.96
N LYS A 93 -16.85 2.40 -9.04
CA LYS A 93 -17.76 3.20 -9.86
C LYS A 93 -17.79 4.67 -9.40
N ASP A 94 -17.85 4.89 -8.10
CA ASP A 94 -17.90 6.24 -7.52
C ASP A 94 -16.56 6.96 -7.69
N ALA A 95 -15.44 6.26 -7.43
CA ALA A 95 -14.11 6.80 -7.73
C ALA A 95 -13.96 7.20 -9.21
N ARG A 96 -14.53 6.41 -10.13
CA ARG A 96 -14.55 6.73 -11.56
C ARG A 96 -15.37 7.99 -11.87
N GLU A 97 -16.55 8.15 -11.27
CA GLU A 97 -17.39 9.32 -11.53
C GLU A 97 -16.77 10.60 -10.93
N ASN A 98 -16.06 10.49 -9.81
CA ASN A 98 -15.27 11.57 -9.24
C ASN A 98 -14.14 12.00 -10.19
N LEU A 99 -13.37 11.04 -10.74
CA LEU A 99 -12.36 11.34 -11.76
C LEU A 99 -12.97 11.96 -13.02
N ARG A 100 -14.15 11.50 -13.45
CA ARG A 100 -14.85 12.08 -14.59
C ARG A 100 -15.30 13.51 -14.34
N THR A 101 -15.72 13.82 -13.12
CA THR A 101 -16.10 15.18 -12.73
C THR A 101 -14.89 16.10 -12.73
N LEU A 102 -13.74 15.63 -12.21
CA LEU A 102 -12.46 16.34 -12.27
C LEU A 102 -11.97 16.55 -13.71
N GLU A 103 -12.21 15.60 -14.61
CA GLU A 103 -11.90 15.78 -16.04
C GLU A 103 -12.79 16.83 -16.71
N LYS A 104 -14.02 17.04 -16.23
CA LYS A 104 -14.96 18.03 -16.80
C LYS A 104 -14.67 19.45 -16.32
N THR A 105 -14.10 19.64 -15.13
CA THR A 105 -13.69 20.96 -14.63
C THR A 105 -12.46 21.55 -15.35
N LYS A 106 -11.93 20.80 -16.33
CA LYS A 106 -11.06 21.04 -17.50
C LYS A 106 -10.46 22.41 -17.89
N SER A 107 -10.68 23.54 -17.24
CA SER A 107 -10.20 24.83 -17.77
C SER A 107 -8.75 25.20 -17.43
N ALA A 108 -8.01 24.47 -16.59
CA ALA A 108 -6.63 24.89 -16.24
C ALA A 108 -5.62 23.78 -15.91
N VAL A 109 -6.00 22.49 -15.98
CA VAL A 109 -5.12 21.41 -15.51
C VAL A 109 -4.08 21.06 -16.59
N LEU A 110 -2.81 20.93 -16.17
CA LEU A 110 -1.69 20.50 -17.02
C LEU A 110 -2.08 19.26 -17.84
N ARG A 111 -1.69 19.24 -19.13
CA ARG A 111 -1.96 18.14 -20.06
C ARG A 111 -1.58 16.77 -19.47
N THR A 112 -0.46 16.72 -18.76
CA THR A 112 0.07 15.54 -18.06
C THR A 112 -0.88 15.02 -16.97
N THR A 113 -1.37 15.89 -16.09
CA THR A 113 -2.29 15.51 -15.00
C THR A 113 -3.62 15.00 -15.54
N SER A 114 -4.16 15.63 -16.59
CA SER A 114 -5.40 15.19 -17.24
C SER A 114 -5.24 13.81 -17.92
N GLN A 115 -4.09 13.57 -18.57
CA GLN A 115 -3.76 12.27 -19.13
C GLN A 115 -3.62 11.21 -18.02
N ALA A 116 -2.95 11.55 -16.92
CA ALA A 116 -2.80 10.62 -15.80
C ALA A 116 -4.14 10.26 -15.14
N ALA A 117 -5.01 11.24 -14.93
CA ALA A 117 -6.38 11.00 -14.44
C ALA A 117 -7.18 10.11 -15.40
N SER A 118 -7.02 10.31 -16.72
CA SER A 118 -7.67 9.44 -17.72
C SER A 118 -7.19 8.01 -17.61
N ILE A 119 -5.89 7.79 -17.40
CA ILE A 119 -5.31 6.46 -17.22
C ILE A 119 -5.88 5.77 -15.98
N PHE A 120 -5.97 6.47 -14.84
CA PHE A 120 -6.66 5.95 -13.65
C PHE A 120 -8.13 5.61 -13.91
N LYS A 121 -8.84 6.44 -14.67
CA LYS A 121 -10.24 6.19 -15.05
C LYS A 121 -10.37 4.92 -15.89
N PHE A 122 -9.47 4.68 -16.84
CA PHE A 122 -9.47 3.45 -17.63
C PHE A 122 -9.10 2.24 -16.79
N ALA A 123 -8.10 2.34 -15.92
CA ALA A 123 -7.72 1.28 -14.99
C ALA A 123 -8.88 0.90 -14.05
N ALA A 124 -9.54 1.88 -13.45
CA ALA A 124 -10.74 1.67 -12.63
C ALA A 124 -11.89 1.06 -13.45
N SER A 125 -12.01 1.43 -14.73
CA SER A 125 -13.04 0.86 -15.61
C SER A 125 -12.84 -0.63 -15.83
N VAL A 126 -11.61 -1.14 -15.91
CA VAL A 126 -11.33 -2.59 -16.05
C VAL A 126 -11.96 -3.42 -14.92
N ASN A 127 -12.17 -2.81 -13.75
CA ASN A 127 -12.80 -3.45 -12.59
C ASN A 127 -14.34 -3.43 -12.64
N SER A 128 -14.95 -2.62 -13.51
CA SER A 128 -16.40 -2.44 -13.53
C SER A 128 -17.14 -3.72 -13.95
N PRO A 129 -18.24 -4.08 -13.25
CA PRO A 129 -19.07 -5.22 -13.63
C PRO A 129 -19.73 -5.04 -15.01
N ASP A 130 -19.88 -3.79 -15.48
CA ASP A 130 -20.48 -3.46 -16.78
C ASP A 130 -19.55 -3.78 -17.96
N ILE A 131 -18.27 -4.06 -17.72
CA ILE A 131 -17.36 -4.57 -18.74
C ILE A 131 -17.56 -6.08 -18.87
N LEU A 132 -18.65 -6.43 -19.54
CA LEU A 132 -19.02 -7.80 -19.81
C LEU A 132 -18.16 -8.44 -20.91
N SER A 133 -17.63 -7.64 -21.84
CA SER A 133 -16.77 -8.15 -22.92
C SER A 133 -15.30 -8.12 -22.53
N ARG A 134 -14.64 -9.27 -22.64
CA ARG A 134 -13.18 -9.44 -22.48
C ARG A 134 -12.40 -8.45 -23.36
N ASP A 135 -12.85 -8.23 -24.58
CA ASP A 135 -12.20 -7.32 -25.54
C ASP A 135 -12.17 -5.87 -25.02
N ARG A 136 -13.30 -5.36 -24.51
CA ARG A 136 -13.32 -4.00 -23.91
C ARG A 136 -12.41 -3.90 -22.69
N SER A 137 -12.33 -4.95 -21.88
CA SER A 137 -11.41 -5.00 -20.74
C SER A 137 -9.95 -4.99 -21.19
N ALA A 138 -9.61 -5.78 -22.21
CA ALA A 138 -8.28 -5.80 -22.83
C ALA A 138 -7.92 -4.43 -23.42
N ASN A 139 -8.85 -3.76 -24.11
CA ASN A 139 -8.66 -2.42 -24.66
C ASN A 139 -8.32 -1.39 -23.58
N PHE A 140 -9.08 -1.38 -22.49
CA PHE A 140 -8.85 -0.43 -21.40
C PHE A 140 -7.56 -0.71 -20.65
N ALA A 141 -7.20 -1.99 -20.46
CA ALA A 141 -5.92 -2.34 -19.85
C ALA A 141 -4.73 -1.99 -20.74
N ALA A 142 -4.79 -2.30 -22.04
CA ALA A 142 -3.78 -1.93 -23.03
C ALA A 142 -3.59 -0.41 -23.06
N PHE A 143 -4.68 0.35 -23.16
CA PHE A 143 -4.65 1.81 -23.17
C PHE A 143 -4.04 2.35 -21.86
N SER A 144 -4.53 1.91 -20.71
CA SER A 144 -4.03 2.38 -19.40
C SER A 144 -2.52 2.16 -19.25
N LEU A 145 -2.06 0.95 -19.60
CA LEU A 145 -0.66 0.57 -19.48
C LEU A 145 0.22 1.31 -20.49
N TRP A 146 -0.18 1.30 -21.77
CA TRP A 146 0.57 1.91 -22.85
C TRP A 146 0.65 3.43 -22.73
N GLN A 147 -0.46 4.09 -22.37
CA GLN A 147 -0.49 5.53 -22.18
C GLN A 147 0.24 5.95 -20.90
N GLY A 148 0.16 5.16 -19.82
CA GLY A 148 0.98 5.37 -18.63
C GLY A 148 2.47 5.34 -18.95
N TRP A 149 2.89 4.36 -19.74
CA TRP A 149 4.27 4.25 -20.19
C TRP A 149 4.68 5.39 -21.12
N THR A 150 3.85 5.70 -22.12
CA THR A 150 4.11 6.80 -23.05
C THR A 150 4.27 8.12 -22.30
N LEU A 151 3.41 8.37 -21.30
CA LEU A 151 3.47 9.55 -20.47
C LEU A 151 4.78 9.62 -19.67
N LEU A 152 5.19 8.51 -19.04
CA LEU A 152 6.48 8.45 -18.32
C LEU A 152 7.65 8.74 -19.27
N ARG A 153 7.67 8.12 -20.45
CA ARG A 153 8.71 8.33 -21.45
C ARG A 153 8.77 9.78 -21.93
N ASP A 154 7.62 10.40 -22.13
CA ASP A 154 7.53 11.78 -22.61
C ASP A 154 8.08 12.76 -21.57
N VAL A 155 7.87 12.50 -20.27
CA VAL A 155 8.42 13.32 -19.18
C VAL A 155 9.85 12.94 -18.78
N SER A 156 10.34 11.76 -19.18
CA SER A 156 11.72 11.33 -18.97
C SER A 156 12.72 12.13 -19.82
N THR A 157 13.94 12.25 -19.29
CA THR A 157 15.09 12.86 -19.98
C THR A 157 15.52 12.03 -21.20
N ALA A 158 16.28 12.62 -22.12
CA ALA A 158 16.75 11.91 -23.32
C ALA A 158 17.54 10.63 -22.99
N THR A 159 18.39 10.68 -21.95
CA THR A 159 19.18 9.54 -21.48
C THR A 159 18.30 8.42 -20.94
N GLU A 160 17.27 8.75 -20.15
CA GLU A 160 16.29 7.75 -19.69
C GLU A 160 15.49 7.18 -20.87
N ARG A 161 15.13 7.96 -21.88
CA ARG A 161 14.39 7.44 -23.04
C ARG A 161 15.16 6.37 -23.82
N GLU A 162 16.48 6.47 -23.88
CA GLU A 162 17.34 5.48 -24.55
C GLU A 162 17.38 4.16 -23.78
N GLU A 163 17.45 4.20 -22.45
CA GLU A 163 17.39 3.01 -21.58
C GLU A 163 16.03 2.29 -21.65
N TRP A 164 14.95 3.02 -21.99
CA TRP A 164 13.59 2.51 -22.01
C TRP A 164 13.15 2.00 -23.40
N GLN A 165 14.03 1.99 -24.41
CA GLN A 165 13.68 1.54 -25.78
C GLN A 165 13.29 0.05 -25.87
N THR A 166 13.74 -0.78 -24.93
CA THR A 166 13.43 -2.23 -24.87
C THR A 166 12.43 -2.59 -23.79
N ASP A 167 11.66 -1.61 -23.29
CA ASP A 167 10.59 -1.75 -22.28
C ASP A 167 10.84 -2.83 -21.19
N PRO A 168 11.91 -2.72 -20.41
CA PRO A 168 12.26 -3.73 -19.42
C PRO A 168 11.20 -3.89 -18.34
N GLU A 169 10.34 -2.89 -18.11
CA GLU A 169 9.29 -2.94 -17.08
C GLU A 169 8.06 -3.72 -17.56
N LEU A 170 7.55 -3.44 -18.76
CA LEU A 170 6.42 -4.20 -19.32
C LEU A 170 6.82 -5.65 -19.61
N GLU A 171 8.00 -5.84 -20.21
CA GLU A 171 8.55 -7.18 -20.42
C GLU A 171 8.68 -7.91 -19.09
N TRP A 172 9.15 -7.24 -18.04
CA TRP A 172 9.26 -7.83 -16.72
C TRP A 172 7.89 -8.13 -16.11
N ASP A 173 6.92 -7.22 -16.16
CA ASP A 173 5.56 -7.42 -15.63
C ASP A 173 4.89 -8.64 -16.28
N ILE A 174 5.08 -8.78 -17.58
CA ILE A 174 4.51 -9.88 -18.39
C ILE A 174 5.29 -11.17 -18.17
N ALA A 175 6.63 -11.13 -18.12
CA ALA A 175 7.47 -12.29 -17.84
C ALA A 175 7.20 -12.87 -16.46
N HIS A 176 6.97 -11.99 -15.47
CA HIS A 176 6.67 -12.36 -14.10
C HIS A 176 5.17 -12.56 -13.86
N LYS A 177 4.37 -12.55 -14.94
CA LYS A 177 2.94 -12.90 -15.04
C LYS A 177 2.13 -12.54 -13.79
N LEU A 178 2.32 -11.32 -13.26
CA LEU A 178 1.53 -10.74 -12.16
C LEU A 178 1.86 -11.21 -10.74
N LYS A 179 3.05 -11.76 -10.50
CA LYS A 179 3.53 -12.01 -9.14
C LYS A 179 3.73 -10.71 -8.34
N LEU A 180 3.84 -9.55 -9.01
CA LEU A 180 4.06 -8.26 -8.35
C LEU A 180 2.98 -7.90 -7.35
N LEU A 181 1.74 -8.25 -7.68
CA LEU A 181 0.65 -8.09 -6.75
C LEU A 181 0.69 -9.27 -5.78
N ASP A 182 0.68 -10.52 -6.25
CA ASP A 182 0.58 -11.70 -5.36
C ASP A 182 1.73 -11.86 -4.33
N ARG A 183 2.83 -11.12 -4.47
CA ARG A 183 3.93 -11.10 -3.50
C ARG A 183 4.20 -9.69 -2.97
N PRO A 184 4.26 -9.52 -1.64
CA PRO A 184 4.46 -8.23 -1.01
C PRO A 184 5.89 -7.68 -1.18
N ASP A 185 6.83 -8.42 -1.79
CA ASP A 185 8.26 -8.07 -1.89
C ASP A 185 8.64 -7.37 -3.20
N LEU A 186 7.68 -7.15 -4.10
CA LEU A 186 7.95 -6.70 -5.45
C LEU A 186 7.69 -5.19 -5.60
N ARG A 187 8.72 -4.48 -6.07
CA ARG A 187 8.74 -3.03 -6.27
C ARG A 187 7.96 -2.61 -7.51
N LEU A 188 7.30 -1.46 -7.45
CA LEU A 188 6.54 -0.94 -8.60
C LEU A 188 7.38 -0.76 -9.88
N PHE A 189 8.67 -0.48 -9.72
CA PHE A 189 9.66 -0.45 -10.80
C PHE A 189 10.69 -1.54 -10.53
N ASN A 190 10.93 -2.40 -11.51
CA ASN A 190 11.93 -3.46 -11.46
C ASN A 190 13.36 -2.91 -11.66
N SER A 191 13.51 -1.90 -12.52
CA SER A 191 14.75 -1.15 -12.67
C SER A 191 15.09 -0.43 -11.37
N SER A 192 16.39 -0.27 -11.11
CA SER A 192 16.90 0.38 -9.90
C SER A 192 16.55 1.87 -9.79
N SER A 193 15.92 2.47 -10.81
CA SER A 193 15.62 3.90 -10.85
C SER A 193 14.25 4.18 -11.48
N GLN A 194 13.35 4.74 -10.67
CA GLN A 194 12.13 5.41 -11.15
C GLN A 194 12.49 6.60 -12.05
N PRO A 195 11.67 6.95 -13.06
CA PRO A 195 11.88 8.15 -13.87
C PRO A 195 12.10 9.40 -13.01
N ALA A 196 13.09 10.22 -13.38
CA ALA A 196 13.52 11.38 -12.59
C ALA A 196 12.37 12.35 -12.31
N GLN A 197 11.51 12.64 -13.31
CA GLN A 197 10.35 13.51 -13.11
C GLN A 197 9.35 12.90 -12.12
N SER A 198 9.01 11.62 -12.28
CA SER A 198 8.08 10.93 -11.37
C SER A 198 8.61 10.93 -9.92
N THR A 199 9.92 10.70 -9.76
CA THR A 199 10.63 10.78 -8.47
C THR A 199 10.60 12.19 -7.90
N HIS A 200 10.88 13.20 -8.73
CA HIS A 200 10.87 14.61 -8.34
C HIS A 200 9.49 15.07 -7.91
N THR A 201 8.44 14.78 -8.70
CA THR A 201 7.06 15.14 -8.37
C THR A 201 6.60 14.46 -7.08
N TRP A 202 6.97 13.20 -6.87
CA TRP A 202 6.67 12.50 -5.61
C TRP A 202 7.38 13.12 -4.41
N ALA A 203 8.67 13.45 -4.56
CA ALA A 203 9.44 14.10 -3.50
C ALA A 203 8.88 15.49 -3.15
N LYS A 204 8.46 16.27 -4.17
CA LYS A 204 7.79 17.56 -4.01
C LYS A 204 6.48 17.40 -3.23
N PHE A 205 5.61 16.49 -3.65
CA PHE A 205 4.37 16.17 -2.91
C PHE A 205 4.65 15.81 -1.45
N CYS A 206 5.66 14.97 -1.19
CA CYS A 206 6.04 14.58 0.16
C CYS A 206 6.57 15.73 1.00
N ALA A 207 7.30 16.67 0.41
CA ALA A 207 7.82 17.85 1.09
C ALA A 207 6.70 18.82 1.48
N GLU A 208 5.77 19.09 0.55
CA GLU A 208 4.64 19.99 0.77
C GLU A 208 3.64 19.46 1.80
N THR A 209 3.45 18.14 1.85
CA THR A 209 2.48 17.49 2.75
C THR A 209 3.11 16.95 4.05
N ARG A 210 4.35 17.35 4.35
CA ARG A 210 5.10 16.93 5.55
C ARG A 210 4.57 17.44 6.90
N PRO A 211 4.05 18.68 7.06
CA PRO A 211 3.73 19.24 8.38
C PRO A 211 2.80 18.34 9.20
N GLN A 212 3.09 18.15 10.50
CA GLN A 212 2.27 17.29 11.37
C GLN A 212 1.29 18.12 12.22
N PRO A 213 0.04 17.65 12.42
CA PRO A 213 -0.57 16.45 11.83
C PRO A 213 -0.95 16.66 10.35
N SER A 214 -0.54 15.73 9.47
CA SER A 214 -0.86 15.78 8.03
C SER A 214 -1.96 14.77 7.68
N PRO A 215 -3.07 15.18 7.01
CA PRO A 215 -4.05 14.23 6.50
C PRO A 215 -3.47 13.32 5.39
N TRP A 216 -2.28 13.66 4.86
CA TRP A 216 -1.61 12.92 3.79
C TRP A 216 -0.63 11.86 4.29
N GLN A 217 -0.45 11.71 5.61
CA GLN A 217 0.53 10.78 6.17
C GLN A 217 0.30 9.33 5.71
N PHE A 218 -0.94 8.85 5.77
CA PHE A 218 -1.29 7.50 5.30
C PHE A 218 -0.90 7.30 3.83
N TRP A 219 -1.29 8.24 2.97
CA TRP A 219 -1.06 8.17 1.52
C TRP A 219 0.43 8.16 1.16
N ARG A 220 1.25 8.94 1.88
CA ARG A 220 2.71 8.91 1.75
C ARG A 220 3.29 7.54 2.09
N SER A 221 2.92 6.98 3.25
CA SER A 221 3.38 5.65 3.66
C SER A 221 2.87 4.55 2.74
N TRP A 222 1.63 4.64 2.28
CA TRP A 222 1.00 3.68 1.38
C TRP A 222 1.71 3.61 0.02
N TYR A 223 1.87 4.75 -0.65
CA TYR A 223 2.51 4.76 -1.97
C TYR A 223 4.02 4.50 -1.88
N GLN A 224 4.70 4.99 -0.85
CA GLN A 224 6.11 4.66 -0.63
C GLN A 224 6.31 3.15 -0.39
N GLY A 225 5.42 2.51 0.37
CA GLY A 225 5.43 1.05 0.53
C GLY A 225 5.26 0.30 -0.79
N ILE A 226 4.42 0.79 -1.72
CA ILE A 226 4.28 0.22 -3.07
C ILE A 226 5.57 0.39 -3.88
N LEU A 227 6.21 1.57 -3.83
CA LEU A 227 7.50 1.81 -4.50
C LEU A 227 8.61 0.89 -3.96
N ASP A 228 8.66 0.71 -2.65
CA ASP A 228 9.70 -0.04 -1.96
C ASP A 228 9.51 -1.57 -2.03
N GLY A 229 8.35 -2.02 -2.51
CA GLY A 229 7.98 -3.44 -2.47
C GLY A 229 7.74 -3.92 -1.04
N THR A 230 7.06 -3.09 -0.24
CA THR A 230 6.58 -3.37 1.11
C THR A 230 5.19 -2.73 1.32
N PRO A 231 4.18 -3.12 0.53
CA PRO A 231 2.86 -2.53 0.61
C PRO A 231 2.23 -2.79 1.98
N ILE A 232 1.35 -1.87 2.40
CA ILE A 232 0.56 -2.03 3.63
C ILE A 232 -0.29 -3.30 3.55
N ASN A 233 -0.65 -3.87 4.70
CA ASN A 233 -1.52 -5.05 4.77
C ASN A 233 -2.78 -4.92 3.89
N TRP A 234 -3.10 -6.00 3.17
CA TRP A 234 -4.19 -6.03 2.21
C TRP A 234 -5.58 -5.78 2.81
N ASP A 235 -5.88 -6.41 3.96
CA ASP A 235 -7.15 -6.26 4.67
C ASP A 235 -7.36 -4.80 5.09
N LEU A 236 -6.27 -4.11 5.47
CA LEU A 236 -6.30 -2.70 5.83
C LEU A 236 -6.56 -1.82 4.60
N GLN A 237 -5.90 -2.09 3.47
CA GLN A 237 -6.15 -1.36 2.21
C GLN A 237 -7.61 -1.54 1.75
N LEU A 238 -8.16 -2.75 1.86
CA LEU A 238 -9.55 -3.04 1.55
C LEU A 238 -10.51 -2.23 2.43
N GLN A 239 -10.29 -2.18 3.73
CA GLN A 239 -11.12 -1.37 4.64
C GLN A 239 -11.06 0.13 4.30
N VAL A 240 -9.88 0.66 3.97
CA VAL A 240 -9.75 2.06 3.54
C VAL A 240 -10.45 2.32 2.21
N ALA A 241 -10.38 1.40 1.24
CA ALA A 241 -11.09 1.51 -0.03
C ALA A 241 -12.63 1.51 0.14
N LEU A 242 -13.13 0.88 1.21
CA LEU A 242 -14.56 0.77 1.54
C LEU A 242 -15.07 1.89 2.46
N ILE A 243 -14.26 2.92 2.76
CA ILE A 243 -14.73 4.13 3.46
C ILE A 243 -15.93 4.72 2.71
N GLU A 244 -16.96 5.14 3.45
CA GLU A 244 -18.19 5.68 2.91
C GLU A 244 -17.99 6.96 2.07
N ASP A 245 -18.79 7.13 1.03
CA ASP A 245 -18.76 8.31 0.15
C ASP A 245 -18.92 9.63 0.88
N SER A 246 -19.78 9.65 1.90
CA SER A 246 -20.03 10.81 2.76
C SER A 246 -18.73 11.34 3.38
N ILE A 247 -17.84 10.43 3.81
CA ILE A 247 -16.54 10.74 4.41
C ILE A 247 -15.56 11.21 3.32
N TRP A 248 -15.51 10.54 2.17
CA TRP A 248 -14.69 10.97 1.03
C TRP A 248 -15.04 12.38 0.53
N ASN A 249 -16.34 12.71 0.52
CA ASN A 249 -16.84 14.02 0.10
C ASN A 249 -16.65 15.11 1.16
N ALA A 250 -16.45 14.72 2.43
CA ALA A 250 -16.15 15.66 3.51
C ALA A 250 -14.70 16.20 3.46
N GLY A 251 -13.81 15.56 2.70
CA GLY A 251 -12.46 16.05 2.44
C GLY A 251 -11.35 15.26 3.14
N PRO A 252 -10.09 15.68 3.00
CA PRO A 252 -8.93 14.88 3.39
C PRO A 252 -8.81 14.71 4.92
N GLN A 253 -9.24 15.69 5.73
CA GLN A 253 -9.24 15.55 7.20
C GLN A 253 -10.19 14.45 7.66
N ALA A 254 -11.44 14.43 7.18
CA ALA A 254 -12.43 13.42 7.55
C ALA A 254 -11.97 12.01 7.15
N VAL A 255 -11.38 11.87 5.96
CA VAL A 255 -10.80 10.60 5.52
C VAL A 255 -9.61 10.19 6.39
N ALA A 256 -8.73 11.12 6.77
CA ALA A 256 -7.59 10.82 7.62
C ALA A 256 -8.01 10.33 9.02
N GLU A 257 -9.03 10.96 9.62
CA GLU A 257 -9.61 10.54 10.89
C GLU A 257 -10.21 9.14 10.80
N GLU A 258 -10.95 8.84 9.74
CA GLU A 258 -11.54 7.52 9.54
C GLU A 258 -10.48 6.45 9.28
N ILE A 259 -9.43 6.76 8.51
CA ILE A 259 -8.29 5.86 8.34
C ILE A 259 -7.61 5.57 9.68
N GLN A 260 -7.44 6.56 10.55
CA GLN A 260 -6.86 6.36 11.87
C GLN A 260 -7.74 5.45 12.74
N ARG A 261 -9.06 5.62 12.68
CA ARG A 261 -10.03 4.71 13.33
C ARG A 261 -9.86 3.27 12.83
N ILE A 262 -9.84 3.07 11.51
CA ILE A 262 -9.65 1.77 10.86
C ILE A 262 -8.31 1.14 11.27
N GLN A 263 -7.21 1.90 11.26
CA GLN A 263 -5.89 1.41 11.68
C GLN A 263 -5.90 0.93 13.14
N THR A 264 -6.58 1.66 14.03
CA THR A 264 -6.68 1.33 15.46
C THR A 264 -7.48 0.04 15.67
N GLU A 265 -8.60 -0.11 14.98
CA GLU A 265 -9.44 -1.32 15.00
C GLU A 265 -8.73 -2.52 14.39
N PHE A 266 -7.99 -2.31 13.31
CA PHE A 266 -7.22 -3.35 12.65
C PHE A 266 -6.12 -3.90 13.57
N LEU A 267 -5.38 -3.01 14.25
CA LEU A 267 -4.34 -3.40 15.19
C LEU A 267 -4.92 -4.12 16.41
N SER A 268 -6.05 -3.66 16.97
CA SER A 268 -6.68 -4.31 18.12
C SER A 268 -7.19 -5.72 17.81
N THR A 269 -7.60 -5.97 16.55
CA THR A 269 -8.07 -7.28 16.09
C THR A 269 -6.93 -8.27 15.83
N LYS A 270 -5.78 -7.80 15.33
CA LYS A 270 -4.63 -8.67 14.98
C LYS A 270 -3.71 -8.95 16.16
N LEU A 271 -3.77 -8.16 17.24
CA LEU A 271 -3.03 -8.47 18.46
C LEU A 271 -3.62 -9.74 19.10
N PRO A 272 -2.80 -10.75 19.44
CA PRO A 272 -3.28 -11.95 20.10
C PRO A 272 -3.95 -11.56 21.41
N GLN A 273 -5.27 -11.72 21.48
CA GLN A 273 -5.99 -11.54 22.73
C GLN A 273 -5.46 -12.56 23.72
N THR A 274 -4.79 -12.08 24.76
CA THR A 274 -4.38 -12.96 25.85
C THR A 274 -5.60 -13.20 26.72
N GLU A 275 -6.26 -14.34 26.53
CA GLU A 275 -7.28 -14.80 27.45
C GLU A 275 -6.59 -15.22 28.74
N THR A 276 -6.74 -14.42 29.79
CA THR A 276 -6.25 -14.78 31.12
C THR A 276 -7.42 -15.39 31.88
N LEU A 277 -7.34 -16.68 32.16
CA LEU A 277 -8.29 -17.35 33.04
C LEU A 277 -7.97 -16.93 34.48
N SER A 278 -8.82 -16.11 35.10
CA SER A 278 -8.74 -15.83 36.53
C SER A 278 -9.73 -16.72 37.27
N ARG A 279 -9.24 -17.42 38.28
CA ARG A 279 -10.07 -18.23 39.20
C ARG A 279 -10.27 -17.43 40.48
N GLU A 280 -11.46 -16.89 40.66
CA GLU A 280 -11.93 -16.32 41.93
C GLU A 280 -13.11 -17.17 42.42
N ASP A 281 -13.05 -17.62 43.67
CA ASP A 281 -14.10 -18.33 44.40
C ASP A 281 -14.86 -19.40 43.59
N ASP A 282 -14.15 -20.46 43.19
CA ASP A 282 -14.67 -21.61 42.43
C ASP A 282 -15.41 -21.29 41.10
N SER A 283 -15.36 -20.05 40.65
CA SER A 283 -15.82 -19.61 39.34
C SER A 283 -14.65 -19.35 38.39
N LEU A 284 -14.73 -19.92 37.19
CA LEU A 284 -13.77 -19.69 36.11
C LEU A 284 -14.24 -18.48 35.30
N ASN A 285 -13.61 -17.34 35.50
CA ASN A 285 -13.90 -16.12 34.75
C ASN A 285 -12.89 -15.95 33.62
N VAL A 286 -13.40 -15.81 32.39
CA VAL A 286 -12.58 -15.51 31.21
C VAL A 286 -12.43 -13.99 31.12
N VAL A 287 -11.28 -13.46 31.55
CA VAL A 287 -10.99 -12.04 31.40
C VAL A 287 -10.25 -11.83 30.08
N ARG A 288 -10.93 -11.20 29.11
CA ARG A 288 -10.32 -10.75 27.87
C ARG A 288 -9.70 -9.37 28.09
N SER A 289 -8.37 -9.33 28.18
CA SER A 289 -7.63 -8.05 28.19
C SER A 289 -6.94 -7.85 26.85
N VAL A 290 -7.21 -6.72 26.18
CA VAL A 290 -6.40 -6.24 25.05
C VAL A 290 -5.07 -5.76 25.63
N VAL A 291 -3.97 -6.41 25.27
CA VAL A 291 -2.64 -5.95 25.68
C VAL A 291 -2.27 -4.81 24.73
N ALA A 292 -2.46 -3.58 25.19
CA ALA A 292 -2.26 -2.37 24.37
C ALA A 292 -0.79 -2.03 24.11
N ASP A 293 0.15 -2.77 24.71
CA ASP A 293 1.58 -2.46 24.71
C ASP A 293 2.43 -3.73 24.50
N PRO A 294 3.18 -3.84 23.40
CA PRO A 294 4.07 -4.97 23.11
C PRO A 294 5.09 -5.24 24.21
N ASP A 295 5.59 -4.19 24.87
CA ASP A 295 6.58 -4.33 25.93
C ASP A 295 5.94 -4.97 27.17
N GLN A 296 4.68 -4.64 27.48
CA GLN A 296 3.92 -5.28 28.55
C GLN A 296 3.59 -6.75 28.24
N MET A 297 3.43 -7.11 26.96
CA MET A 297 3.23 -8.49 26.54
C MET A 297 4.48 -9.34 26.81
N ILE A 298 5.66 -8.84 26.42
CA ILE A 298 6.96 -9.50 26.68
C ILE A 298 7.15 -9.67 28.18
N ASP A 299 6.87 -8.62 28.96
CA ASP A 299 6.99 -8.63 30.42
C ASP A 299 6.00 -9.60 31.10
N ARG A 300 4.79 -9.77 30.57
CA ARG A 300 3.81 -10.77 31.04
C ARG A 300 4.26 -12.19 30.71
N ILE A 301 4.75 -12.44 29.52
CA ILE A 301 5.28 -13.76 29.11
C ILE A 301 6.45 -14.16 29.99
N LEU A 302 7.38 -13.23 30.23
CA LEU A 302 8.53 -13.45 31.11
C LEU A 302 8.09 -13.71 32.55
N ARG A 303 7.14 -12.93 33.09
CA ARG A 303 6.60 -13.15 34.45
C ARG A 303 5.89 -14.49 34.61
N ASN A 304 5.05 -14.88 33.66
CA ASN A 304 4.36 -16.17 33.70
C ASN A 304 5.36 -17.33 33.62
N SER A 305 6.39 -17.22 32.76
CA SER A 305 7.46 -18.22 32.64
C SER A 305 8.27 -18.35 33.94
N ILE A 306 8.57 -17.24 34.62
CA ILE A 306 9.26 -17.23 35.91
C ILE A 306 8.38 -17.81 37.03
N SER A 307 7.07 -17.57 36.99
CA SER A 307 6.13 -18.14 37.98
C SER A 307 6.02 -19.67 37.87
N LEU A 308 6.05 -20.21 36.65
CA LEU A 308 6.06 -21.66 36.40
C LEU A 308 7.35 -22.32 36.90
N LEU A 309 8.49 -21.61 36.82
CA LEU A 309 9.78 -22.07 37.33
C LEU A 309 9.91 -22.01 38.87
N ARG A 310 9.01 -21.29 39.56
CA ARG A 310 8.99 -21.21 41.04
C ARG A 310 7.99 -22.16 41.69
N SER A 311 7.25 -22.95 40.93
CA SER A 311 6.38 -23.98 41.49
C SER A 311 7.23 -25.14 42.03
N PRO A 312 7.08 -25.53 43.32
CA PRO A 312 7.93 -26.55 43.96
C PRO A 312 7.70 -27.99 43.46
N CYS A 313 6.88 -28.19 42.42
CA CYS A 313 6.63 -29.50 41.79
C CYS A 313 7.06 -29.57 40.31
N ALA A 314 7.84 -28.62 39.79
CA ALA A 314 8.31 -28.71 38.40
C ALA A 314 9.41 -29.79 38.27
N ASP A 315 9.02 -30.98 37.79
CA ASP A 315 9.90 -32.06 37.36
C ASP A 315 11.01 -31.55 36.43
N THR A 316 12.22 -32.09 36.61
CA THR A 316 13.46 -31.64 35.96
C THR A 316 13.40 -31.68 34.42
N THR A 317 12.41 -32.38 33.85
CA THR A 317 12.13 -32.49 32.41
C THR A 317 11.52 -31.21 31.80
N ALA A 318 10.83 -30.37 32.58
CA ALA A 318 10.16 -29.15 32.08
C ALA A 318 11.15 -28.01 31.72
N VAL A 319 12.30 -27.94 32.38
CA VAL A 319 13.34 -26.93 32.14
C VAL A 319 14.07 -27.16 30.81
N ALA A 320 14.13 -28.42 30.34
CA ALA A 320 14.77 -28.77 29.07
C ALA A 320 13.92 -28.34 27.84
N LEU A 321 12.59 -28.38 27.94
CA LEU A 321 11.68 -28.06 26.84
C LEU A 321 11.64 -26.56 26.50
N VAL A 322 11.77 -25.68 27.50
CA VAL A 322 11.78 -24.21 27.27
C VAL A 322 13.05 -23.75 26.53
N ARG A 323 14.17 -24.49 26.67
CA ARG A 323 15.41 -24.20 25.92
C ARG A 323 15.35 -24.59 24.45
N CYS A 324 14.42 -25.47 24.03
CA CYS A 324 14.33 -25.94 22.65
C CYS A 324 13.29 -25.20 21.80
N ALA A 325 12.45 -24.34 22.38
CA ALA A 325 11.30 -23.74 21.69
C ALA A 325 11.46 -22.27 21.25
N LEU A 326 12.65 -21.66 21.35
CA LEU A 326 12.89 -20.31 20.86
C LEU A 326 13.73 -20.34 19.57
N PRO A 327 13.16 -19.95 18.40
CA PRO A 327 13.94 -19.76 17.20
C PRO A 327 14.89 -18.56 17.36
N THR A 328 16.11 -18.76 16.92
CA THR A 328 17.22 -17.81 16.86
C THR A 328 16.86 -16.49 16.16
N ARG A 329 16.61 -15.42 16.93
CA ARG A 329 17.09 -14.02 16.69
C ARG A 329 16.38 -13.04 17.63
N ILE A 330 16.83 -12.96 18.88
CA ILE A 330 16.71 -11.73 19.67
C ILE A 330 18.09 -11.52 20.32
N LEU A 331 18.90 -10.63 19.74
CA LEU A 331 20.12 -10.15 20.39
C LEU A 331 19.71 -9.19 21.51
N ILE A 332 19.51 -9.74 22.71
CA ILE A 332 19.43 -8.93 23.93
C ILE A 332 20.87 -8.65 24.37
N THR A 333 21.25 -7.37 24.38
CA THR A 333 22.54 -6.89 24.86
C THR A 333 22.75 -7.28 26.33
N ARG A 334 23.98 -7.75 26.60
CA ARG A 334 24.41 -8.50 27.79
C ARG A 334 24.54 -7.66 29.08
N GLU A 335 24.00 -6.44 29.13
CA GLU A 335 24.29 -5.49 30.21
C GLU A 335 23.37 -5.58 31.43
N LYS A 336 22.21 -6.27 31.36
CA LYS A 336 21.24 -6.28 32.48
C LYS A 336 21.31 -7.47 33.43
N ILE A 337 22.21 -8.44 33.23
CA ILE A 337 22.29 -9.67 34.04
C ILE A 337 23.52 -9.72 34.98
N ALA A 338 24.39 -8.70 34.99
CA ALA A 338 25.59 -8.69 35.82
C ALA A 338 25.37 -8.43 37.33
N GLY A 339 24.12 -8.27 37.79
CA GLY A 339 23.81 -7.83 39.16
C GLY A 339 23.54 -8.92 40.21
N MET A 340 23.55 -10.21 39.88
CA MET A 340 23.17 -11.27 40.83
C MET A 340 24.33 -12.24 41.11
N THR A 341 25.09 -11.88 42.15
CA THR A 341 25.86 -12.73 43.09
C THR A 341 26.39 -14.08 42.60
N GLN A 342 27.70 -14.13 42.36
CA GLN A 342 28.50 -15.37 42.21
C GLN A 342 28.63 -16.11 43.56
N THR A 343 28.40 -17.41 43.55
CA THR A 343 29.02 -18.37 44.49
C THR A 343 29.63 -19.49 43.64
N PRO A 344 30.92 -19.83 43.79
CA PRO A 344 31.55 -20.86 42.96
C PRO A 344 31.38 -22.24 43.61
N CYS A 345 30.69 -23.16 42.93
CA CYS A 345 30.79 -24.59 43.22
C CYS A 345 31.94 -25.18 42.39
N ILE A 346 32.97 -25.64 43.08
CA ILE A 346 34.05 -26.47 42.53
C ILE A 346 33.54 -27.92 42.50
N CYS A 347 33.54 -28.55 41.33
CA CYS A 347 33.38 -30.00 41.20
C CYS A 347 34.60 -30.55 40.46
N THR A 348 35.44 -31.26 41.20
CA THR A 348 36.58 -32.04 40.71
C THR A 348 36.05 -33.38 40.21
N PHE A 349 36.32 -33.73 38.96
CA PHE A 349 36.09 -35.08 38.44
C PHE A 349 37.34 -35.94 38.64
N ALA A 350 37.13 -37.15 39.13
CA ALA A 350 38.04 -38.29 39.03
C ALA A 350 37.41 -39.32 38.07
#